data_AF-A0A7X3VSR0-F1
#
_entry.id   AF-A0A7X3VSR0-F1
#
_cell.length_a   1.000
_cell.length_b   1.000
_cell.length_c   1.000
_cell.angle_alpha   90.00
_cell.angle_beta   90.00
_cell.angle_gamma   90.00
#
_symmetry.space_group_name_H-M   'P 1'
#
loop_
_entity.id
_entity.type
_entity.pdbx_description
1 polymer ?
#
loop_
_entity_poly.entity_id
_entity_poly.type
_entity_poly.pdbx_seq_one_letter_code
_entity_poly.pdbx_strand_id
1 'polypeptide(L)'
;FEWKWYYAFQQVGDQTAEPLSRAYREGRIRRDRLAGTLAWLSPPALLTRTLQGIAGTSMMDSLAYEQRVRDFHAALRHYYYPRLFRDEVVSDESLGQRPDFRAMGE
;
A
#
# COMPACT_ATOMS: atom_id res chain seq x y z
N PHE A 1 26.10 -17.78 2.29
CA PHE A 1 25.53 -16.41 2.23
C PHE A 1 24.09 -16.53 2.69
N GLU A 2 23.66 -15.73 3.65
CA GLU A 2 22.34 -15.89 4.30
C GLU A 2 21.45 -14.67 4.04
N TRP A 3 20.30 -14.88 3.41
CA TRP A 3 19.34 -13.82 3.07
C TRP A 3 18.59 -13.26 4.29
N LYS A 4 18.63 -13.95 5.43
CA LYS A 4 17.91 -13.57 6.67
C LYS A 4 18.24 -12.14 7.12
N TRP A 5 19.51 -11.75 7.05
CA TRP A 5 19.95 -10.40 7.41
C TRP A 5 19.35 -9.33 6.50
N TYR A 6 19.28 -9.58 5.20
CA TYR A 6 18.71 -8.64 4.23
C TYR A 6 17.24 -8.31 4.57
N TYR A 7 16.41 -9.33 4.85
CA TYR A 7 15.01 -9.13 5.21
C TYR A 7 14.81 -8.52 6.61
N ALA A 8 15.70 -8.85 7.57
CA ALA A 8 15.70 -8.21 8.89
C ALA A 8 16.03 -6.71 8.79
N PHE A 9 17.02 -6.33 7.97
CA PHE A 9 17.37 -4.93 7.73
C PHE A 9 16.24 -4.16 7.04
N GLN A 10 15.53 -4.77 6.09
CA GLN A 10 14.34 -4.15 5.49
C GLN A 10 13.25 -3.87 6.52
N GLN A 11 13.01 -4.80 7.46
CA GLN A 11 12.02 -4.60 8.54
C GLN A 11 12.40 -3.42 9.45
N VAL A 12 13.68 -3.31 9.84
CA VAL A 12 14.16 -2.18 10.66
C VAL A 12 14.12 -0.87 9.86
N GLY A 13 14.43 -0.92 8.57
CA GLY A 13 14.30 0.22 7.66
C GLY A 13 12.86 0.73 7.55
N ASP A 14 11.89 -0.17 7.37
CA ASP A 14 10.46 0.14 7.35
C ASP A 14 10.02 0.81 8.66
N GLN A 15 10.43 0.28 9.81
CA GLN A 15 10.11 0.86 11.13
C GLN A 15 10.72 2.24 11.32
N THR A 16 11.97 2.43 10.89
CA THR A 16 12.66 3.73 10.96
C THR A 16 11.98 4.77 10.07
N ALA A 17 11.50 4.37 8.89
CA ALA A 17 10.81 5.24 7.95
C ALA A 17 9.32 5.44 8.24
N GLU A 18 8.72 4.65 9.15
CA GLU A 18 7.28 4.64 9.43
C GLU A 18 6.74 6.04 9.74
N PRO A 19 7.33 6.85 10.66
CA PRO A 19 6.78 8.16 10.99
C PRO A 19 6.74 9.10 9.78
N LEU A 20 7.79 9.06 8.94
CA LEU A 20 7.88 9.87 7.73
C LEU A 20 6.85 9.42 6.69
N SER A 21 6.71 8.10 6.50
CA SER A 21 5.74 7.53 5.55
C SER A 21 4.30 7.90 5.94
N ARG A 22 3.97 7.84 7.24
CA ARG A 22 2.67 8.26 7.78
C ARG A 22 2.42 9.74 7.57
N ALA A 23 3.37 10.59 7.95
CA ALA A 23 3.24 12.05 7.78
C ALA A 23 3.04 12.44 6.31
N TYR A 24 3.74 11.78 5.38
CA TYR A 24 3.57 11.99 3.95
C TYR A 24 2.15 11.61 3.47
N ARG A 25 1.64 10.44 3.88
CA ARG A 25 0.29 9.97 3.55
C ARG A 25 -0.78 10.92 4.09
N GLU A 26 -0.66 11.34 5.34
CA GLU A 26 -1.58 12.29 5.97
C GLU A 26 -1.55 13.66 5.28
N GLY A 27 -0.35 14.15 4.91
CA GLY A 27 -0.20 15.39 4.15
C GLY A 27 -0.89 15.33 2.79
N ARG A 28 -0.79 14.19 2.10
CA ARG A 28 -1.49 13.91 0.83
C ARG A 28 -3.01 13.94 1.00
N ILE A 29 -3.55 13.30 2.03
CA ILE A 29 -4.99 13.33 2.35
C ILE A 29 -5.46 14.75 2.66
N ARG A 30 -4.70 15.50 3.47
CA ARG A 30 -5.04 16.88 3.84
C ARG A 30 -5.07 17.80 2.62
N ARG A 31 -4.08 17.68 1.74
CA ARG A 31 -4.01 18.45 0.48
C ARG A 31 -5.21 18.14 -0.42
N ASP A 32 -5.57 16.87 -0.56
CA ASP A 32 -6.73 16.47 -1.36
C ASP A 32 -8.04 17.04 -0.83
N ARG A 33 -8.25 17.00 0.50
CA ARG A 33 -9.43 17.60 1.14
C ARG A 33 -9.53 19.10 0.89
N LEU A 34 -8.43 19.83 1.10
CA LEU A 34 -8.39 21.27 0.84
C LEU A 34 -8.66 21.59 -0.63
N ALA A 35 -8.04 20.84 -1.55
CA ALA A 35 -8.29 20.99 -2.99
C ALA A 35 -9.76 20.73 -3.34
N GLY A 36 -10.39 19.73 -2.72
CA GLY A 36 -11.82 19.45 -2.86
C GLY A 36 -12.69 20.62 -2.39
N THR A 37 -12.37 21.26 -1.26
CA THR A 37 -13.08 22.45 -0.79
C THR A 37 -12.92 23.63 -1.74
N LEU A 38 -11.69 23.91 -2.19
CA LEU A 38 -11.41 25.03 -3.10
C LEU A 38 -11.97 24.81 -4.50
N ALA A 39 -12.16 23.56 -4.94
CA ALA A 39 -12.72 23.25 -6.26
C ALA A 39 -14.13 23.83 -6.46
N TRP A 40 -14.91 24.04 -5.39
CA TRP A 40 -16.21 24.70 -5.47
C TRP A 40 -16.15 26.15 -6.00
N LEU A 41 -15.00 26.80 -5.88
CA LEU A 41 -14.77 28.15 -6.39
C LEU A 41 -14.43 28.16 -7.90
N SER A 42 -14.22 26.98 -8.52
CA SER A 42 -13.80 26.84 -9.91
C SER A 42 -14.54 25.68 -10.59
N PRO A 43 -15.58 25.97 -11.40
CA PRO A 43 -16.35 24.92 -12.08
C PRO A 43 -15.50 23.93 -12.90
N PRO A 44 -14.44 24.35 -13.64
CA PRO A 44 -13.56 23.41 -14.32
C PRO A 44 -12.81 22.46 -13.37
N ALA A 45 -12.37 22.94 -12.20
CA ALA A 45 -11.67 22.13 -11.22
C ALA A 45 -12.60 21.09 -10.58
N LEU A 46 -13.84 21.50 -10.24
CA LEU A 46 -14.85 20.59 -9.71
C LEU A 46 -15.23 19.50 -10.73
N LEU A 47 -15.42 19.88 -12.00
CA LEU A 47 -15.69 18.92 -13.08
C LEU A 47 -14.54 17.92 -13.25
N THR A 48 -13.30 18.39 -13.25
CA THR A 48 -12.13 17.50 -13.37
C THR A 48 -12.07 16.50 -12.22
N ARG A 49 -12.29 16.96 -10.98
CA ARG A 49 -12.28 16.11 -9.79
C ARG A 49 -13.40 15.07 -9.80
N THR A 50 -14.60 15.45 -10.26
CA THR A 50 -15.72 14.50 -10.39
C THR A 50 -15.44 13.44 -11.45
N LEU A 51 -14.92 13.83 -12.62
CA LEU A 51 -14.51 12.88 -13.66
C LEU A 51 -13.42 11.92 -13.17
N GLN A 52 -12.44 12.41 -12.40
CA GLN A 52 -11.42 11.56 -11.78
C GLN A 52 -12.03 10.52 -10.83
N GLY A 53 -13.03 10.93 -10.01
CA GLY A 53 -13.75 10.01 -9.13
C GLY A 53 -14.53 8.95 -9.90
N ILE A 54 -15.24 9.34 -10.97
CA ILE A 54 -15.97 8.40 -11.83
C ILE A 54 -15.01 7.41 -12.51
N ALA A 55 -13.84 7.88 -12.94
CA ALA A 55 -12.83 7.06 -13.58
C ALA A 55 -12.03 6.19 -12.60
N GLY A 56 -12.24 6.30 -11.29
CA GLY A 56 -11.41 5.60 -10.29
C GLY A 56 -9.94 6.04 -10.30
N THR A 57 -9.68 7.27 -10.74
CA THR A 57 -8.33 7.86 -10.85
C THR A 57 -8.16 9.04 -9.90
N SER A 58 -9.05 9.19 -8.93
CA SER A 58 -8.90 10.24 -7.93
C SER A 58 -7.69 9.97 -7.05
N MET A 59 -7.25 11.02 -6.37
CA MET A 59 -6.20 10.93 -5.37
C MET A 59 -6.54 9.91 -4.25
N MET A 60 -7.81 9.79 -3.89
CA MET A 60 -8.26 8.81 -2.89
C MET A 60 -8.20 7.38 -3.42
N ASP A 61 -8.50 7.15 -4.70
CA ASP A 61 -8.37 5.84 -5.35
C ASP A 61 -6.91 5.39 -5.39
N SER A 62 -6.00 6.32 -5.72
CA SER A 62 -4.55 6.08 -5.67
C SER A 62 -4.08 5.70 -4.26
N LEU A 63 -4.51 6.43 -3.23
CA LEU A 63 -4.16 6.11 -1.83
C LEU A 63 -4.76 4.79 -1.34
N ALA A 64 -5.93 4.41 -1.84
CA ALA A 64 -6.55 3.13 -1.55
C ALA A 64 -5.76 1.98 -2.20
N TYR A 65 -5.33 2.15 -3.45
CA TYR A 65 -4.43 1.19 -4.11
C TYR A 65 -3.10 1.05 -3.36
N GLU A 66 -2.46 2.16 -2.98
CA GLU A 66 -1.23 2.13 -2.19
C GLU A 66 -1.41 1.37 -0.86
N GLN A 67 -2.59 1.48 -0.23
CA GLN A 67 -2.88 0.72 0.99
C GLN A 67 -2.99 -0.78 0.71
N ARG A 68 -3.72 -1.19 -0.34
CA ARG A 68 -3.84 -2.61 -0.72
C ARG A 68 -2.48 -3.25 -0.99
N VAL A 69 -1.57 -2.51 -1.64
CA VAL A 69 -0.19 -2.99 -1.87
C VAL A 69 0.56 -3.18 -0.55
N ARG A 70 0.41 -2.26 0.41
CA ARG A 70 1.03 -2.39 1.74
C ARG A 70 0.47 -3.56 2.53
N ASP A 71 -0.85 -3.75 2.49
CA ASP A 71 -1.51 -4.86 3.18
C ASP A 71 -1.10 -6.20 2.58
N PHE A 72 -1.02 -6.27 1.24
CA PHE A 72 -0.52 -7.45 0.54
C PHE A 72 0.94 -7.74 0.88
N HIS A 73 1.80 -6.72 0.88
CA HIS A 73 3.19 -6.88 1.29
C HIS A 73 3.30 -7.36 2.74
N ALA A 74 2.47 -6.84 3.64
CA ALA A 74 2.40 -7.34 5.01
C ALA A 74 1.97 -8.81 5.05
N ALA A 75 0.96 -9.23 4.29
CA ALA A 75 0.54 -10.62 4.20
C ALA A 75 1.68 -11.53 3.70
N LEU A 76 2.41 -11.10 2.67
CA LEU A 76 3.60 -11.81 2.18
C LEU A 76 4.65 -11.97 3.28
N ARG A 77 4.96 -10.92 4.05
CA ARG A 77 5.92 -11.04 5.16
C ARG A 77 5.44 -12.01 6.24
N HIS A 78 4.18 -11.93 6.64
CA HIS A 78 3.61 -12.86 7.63
C HIS A 78 3.64 -14.31 7.15
N TYR A 79 3.50 -14.54 5.84
CA TYR A 79 3.59 -15.86 5.24
C TYR A 79 5.05 -16.35 5.11
N TYR A 80 5.94 -15.56 4.50
CA TYR A 80 7.28 -16.00 4.15
C TYR A 80 8.32 -15.88 5.26
N TYR A 81 8.22 -14.87 6.15
CA TYR A 81 9.28 -14.65 7.15
C TYR A 81 9.40 -15.81 8.14
N PRO A 82 8.32 -16.35 8.74
CA PRO A 82 8.45 -17.49 9.64
C PRO A 82 9.15 -18.68 8.96
N ARG A 83 8.77 -18.98 7.72
CA ARG A 83 9.35 -20.06 6.90
C ARG A 83 10.84 -19.82 6.62
N LEU A 84 11.19 -18.61 6.20
CA LEU A 84 12.57 -18.22 5.91
C LEU A 84 13.45 -18.28 7.16
N PHE A 85 13.00 -17.74 8.29
CA PHE A 85 13.84 -17.65 9.49
C PHE A 85 13.98 -18.99 10.22
N ARG A 86 13.00 -19.89 10.09
CA ARG A 86 13.01 -21.25 10.68
C ARG A 86 13.49 -22.35 9.73
N ASP A 87 13.88 -22.00 8.50
CA ASP A 87 14.32 -22.95 7.48
C ASP A 87 13.26 -24.02 7.16
N GLU A 88 11.98 -23.63 7.13
CA GLU A 88 10.88 -24.54 6.79
C GLU A 88 10.91 -24.90 5.29
N VAL A 89 10.67 -26.18 4.97
CA VAL A 89 10.59 -26.65 3.58
C VAL A 89 9.30 -26.14 2.93
N VAL A 90 9.43 -25.48 1.80
CA VAL A 90 8.30 -24.99 1.00
C VAL A 90 7.83 -26.11 0.06
N SER A 91 6.66 -26.67 0.34
CA SER A 91 5.98 -27.67 -0.51
C SER A 91 5.05 -27.02 -1.53
N ASP A 92 4.66 -27.75 -2.57
CA ASP A 92 3.65 -27.30 -3.55
C ASP A 92 2.31 -26.94 -2.88
N GLU A 93 1.89 -27.72 -1.88
CA GLU A 93 0.70 -27.42 -1.08
C GLU A 93 0.83 -26.08 -0.35
N SER A 94 1.99 -25.84 0.27
CA SER A 94 2.23 -24.57 0.95
C SER A 94 2.21 -23.41 -0.05
N LEU A 95 2.82 -23.56 -1.23
CA LEU A 95 2.81 -22.55 -2.29
C LEU A 95 1.39 -22.20 -2.74
N GLY A 96 0.48 -23.17 -2.78
CA GLY A 96 -0.95 -22.94 -3.05
C GLY A 96 -1.66 -22.07 -2.00
N GLN A 97 -1.13 -21.96 -0.78
CA GLN A 97 -1.69 -21.17 0.32
C GLN A 97 -1.09 -19.75 0.41
N ARG A 98 -0.20 -19.37 -0.50
CA ARG A 98 0.43 -18.05 -0.47
C ARG A 98 -0.62 -16.94 -0.63
N PRO A 99 -0.43 -15.77 0.00
CA PRO A 99 -1.28 -14.62 -0.23
C PRO A 99 -1.30 -14.25 -1.72
N ASP A 100 -2.48 -13.91 -2.23
CA ASP A 100 -2.65 -13.36 -3.58
C ASP A 100 -3.07 -11.88 -3.52
N PHE A 101 -2.66 -11.12 -4.52
CA PHE A 101 -3.01 -9.70 -4.60
C PHE A 101 -4.39 -9.55 -5.21
N ARG A 102 -5.35 -9.08 -4.42
CA ARG A 102 -6.67 -8.72 -4.94
C ARG A 102 -6.67 -7.30 -5.46
N ALA A 103 -6.78 -7.18 -6.78
CA ALA A 103 -7.06 -5.90 -7.42
C ALA A 103 -8.53 -5.48 -7.13
N MET A 104 -8.86 -4.22 -7.42
CA MET A 104 -10.21 -3.69 -7.20
C MET A 104 -11.25 -4.52 -7.97
N GLY A 105 -12.27 -5.06 -7.27
CA GLY A 105 -13.43 -5.73 -7.89
C GLY A 105 -13.55 -7.25 -7.69
N GLU A 106 -12.68 -7.89 -6.91
CA GLU A 106 -12.76 -9.32 -6.55
C GLU A 106 -12.96 -9.58 -5.05
#